data_AF-A0A529F8Y7-F1
#
_entry.id   AF-A0A529F8Y7-F1
#
_cell.length_a   1.000
_cell.length_b   1.000
_cell.length_c   1.000
_cell.angle_alpha   90.00
_cell.angle_beta   90.00
_cell.angle_gamma   90.00
#
_symmetry.space_group_name_H-M   'P 1'
#
loop_
_entity.id
_entity.type
_entity.pdbx_description
1 polymer ?
#
loop_
_entity_poly.entity_id
_entity_poly.type
_entity_poly.pdbx_seq_one_letter_code
_entity_poly.pdbx_strand_id
1 'polypeptide(L)'
;NVTAEIPLGTFTAVTGVSGGGKSTFLIETLFKAASRRIMGSREHPAEHDRIEGLEFLDKVIDIDQSPIGRTPRSNPATYTGAFTPIRDWFAG
;
A
#
# COMPACT_ATOMS: atom_id res chain seq x y z
N ASN A 1 -17.36 -14.40 8.34
CA ASN A 1 -17.99 -13.07 8.40
C ASN A 1 -17.37 -12.27 9.53
N VAL A 2 -16.67 -11.18 9.21
CA VAL A 2 -15.96 -10.31 10.17
C VAL A 2 -16.38 -8.87 9.88
N THR A 3 -16.61 -8.09 10.93
CA THR A 3 -16.84 -6.64 10.86
C THR A 3 -15.79 -5.97 11.76
N ALA A 4 -15.16 -4.91 11.26
CA ALA A 4 -14.11 -4.20 11.97
C ALA A 4 -14.14 -2.70 11.62
N GLU A 5 -13.66 -1.89 12.56
CA GLU A 5 -13.45 -0.46 12.37
C GLU A 5 -11.94 -0.15 12.47
N ILE A 6 -11.44 0.68 11.57
CA ILE A 6 -10.02 1.08 11.55
C ILE A 6 -9.96 2.60 11.76
N PRO A 7 -9.43 3.08 12.90
CA PRO A 7 -9.37 4.51 13.17
C PRO A 7 -8.32 5.21 12.30
N LEU A 8 -8.76 6.21 11.53
CA LEU A 8 -7.87 7.06 10.74
C LEU A 8 -7.01 7.96 11.64
N GLY A 9 -5.84 8.36 11.13
CA GLY A 9 -4.91 9.22 11.87
C GLY A 9 -4.17 8.51 13.01
N THR A 10 -4.19 7.18 13.05
CA THR A 10 -3.54 6.38 14.09
C THR A 10 -2.54 5.38 13.49
N PHE A 11 -1.61 4.94 14.33
CA PHE A 11 -0.80 3.76 14.04
C PHE A 11 -1.59 2.50 14.43
N THR A 12 -2.24 1.86 13.46
CA THR A 12 -3.04 0.64 13.70
C THR A 12 -2.25 -0.61 13.31
N ALA A 13 -2.23 -1.61 14.19
CA ALA A 13 -1.63 -2.92 13.94
C ALA A 13 -2.70 -4.02 13.89
N VAL A 14 -2.68 -4.85 12.84
CA VAL A 14 -3.50 -6.08 12.77
C VAL A 14 -2.61 -7.28 13.05
N THR A 15 -2.86 -7.97 14.16
CA THR A 15 -2.02 -9.07 14.63
C THR A 15 -2.78 -10.40 14.69
N GLY A 16 -2.05 -11.50 14.86
CA GLY A 16 -2.62 -12.85 14.93
C GLY A 16 -1.69 -13.91 14.32
N VAL A 17 -1.98 -15.18 14.60
CA VAL A 17 -1.18 -16.32 14.14
C VAL A 17 -1.10 -16.43 12.61
N SER A 18 -0.09 -17.13 12.09
CA SER A 18 -0.01 -17.44 10.65
C SER A 18 -1.26 -18.19 10.19
N GLY A 19 -1.77 -17.88 9.00
CA GLY A 19 -3.04 -18.40 8.49
C GLY A 19 -4.30 -17.77 9.11
N GLY A 20 -4.18 -16.88 10.10
CA GLY A 20 -5.33 -16.22 10.75
C GLY A 20 -6.08 -15.17 9.91
N GLY A 21 -5.87 -15.12 8.59
CA GLY A 21 -6.61 -14.23 7.68
C GLY A 21 -6.16 -12.77 7.61
N LYS A 22 -5.07 -12.38 8.29
CA LYS A 22 -4.56 -10.98 8.31
C LYS A 22 -4.33 -10.40 6.90
N SER A 23 -3.60 -11.13 6.05
CA SER A 23 -3.31 -10.70 4.68
C SER A 23 -4.57 -10.70 3.81
N THR A 24 -5.48 -11.65 4.03
CA THR A 24 -6.78 -11.66 3.34
C THR A 24 -7.60 -10.42 3.69
N PHE A 25 -7.64 -10.04 4.96
CA PHE A 25 -8.34 -8.85 5.43
C PHE A 25 -7.70 -7.56 4.90
N LEU A 26 -6.40 -7.36 5.15
CA LEU A 26 -5.70 -6.11 4.81
C LEU A 26 -5.45 -5.95 3.31
N ILE A 27 -4.90 -6.98 2.65
CA ILE A 27 -4.42 -6.86 1.27
C ILE A 27 -5.51 -7.28 0.29
N GLU A 28 -6.00 -8.51 0.41
CA GLU A 28 -6.94 -9.08 -0.57
C GLU A 28 -8.32 -8.42 -0.53
N THR A 29 -8.73 -7.88 0.62
CA THR A 29 -10.06 -7.25 0.79
C THR A 29 -9.95 -5.73 0.86
N LEU A 30 -9.40 -5.19 1.97
CA LEU A 30 -9.44 -3.76 2.25
C LEU A 30 -8.62 -2.94 1.24
N PHE A 31 -7.35 -3.28 1.04
CA PHE A 31 -6.48 -2.56 0.12
C PHE A 31 -7.00 -2.61 -1.32
N LYS A 32 -7.33 -3.79 -1.84
CA LYS A 32 -7.86 -3.92 -3.22
C LYS A 32 -9.17 -3.16 -3.42
N ALA A 33 -10.08 -3.20 -2.45
CA ALA A 33 -11.34 -2.46 -2.54
C ALA A 33 -11.11 -0.94 -2.49
N ALA A 34 -10.27 -0.46 -1.57
CA ALA A 34 -9.90 0.95 -1.46
C ALA A 34 -9.15 1.43 -2.71
N SER A 35 -8.19 0.66 -3.21
CA SER A 35 -7.38 0.97 -4.40
C SER A 35 -8.24 1.04 -5.66
N ARG A 36 -9.21 0.13 -5.79
CA ARG A 36 -10.19 0.17 -6.88
C ARG A 36 -11.08 1.42 -6.81
N ARG A 37 -11.60 1.77 -5.63
CA ARG A 37 -12.52 2.91 -5.46
C ARG A 37 -11.84 4.27 -5.55
N ILE A 38 -10.67 4.42 -4.94
CA ILE A 38 -9.96 5.71 -4.80
C ILE A 38 -9.00 5.94 -5.96
N MET A 39 -8.28 4.90 -6.41
CA MET A 39 -7.21 5.03 -7.41
C MET A 39 -7.54 4.39 -8.77
N GLY A 40 -8.73 3.80 -8.95
CA GLY A 40 -9.16 3.19 -10.20
C GLY A 40 -8.42 1.89 -10.57
N SER A 41 -7.87 1.17 -9.58
CA SER A 41 -7.24 -0.13 -9.81
C SER A 41 -8.21 -1.14 -10.45
N ARG A 42 -7.68 -2.03 -11.30
CA ARG A 42 -8.43 -3.12 -11.95
C ARG A 42 -8.45 -4.41 -11.13
N GLU A 43 -7.74 -4.44 -10.01
CA GLU A 43 -7.75 -5.62 -9.13
C GLU A 43 -9.11 -5.81 -8.48
N HIS A 44 -9.51 -7.08 -8.32
CA HIS A 44 -10.75 -7.45 -7.68
C HIS A 44 -10.50 -7.78 -6.21
N PRO A 45 -11.19 -7.11 -5.27
CA PRO A 45 -11.12 -7.50 -3.87
C PRO A 45 -11.78 -8.85 -3.65
N ALA A 46 -11.40 -9.53 -2.57
CA ALA A 46 -12.15 -10.65 -2.03
C ALA A 46 -13.57 -10.21 -1.62
N GLU A 47 -14.45 -11.20 -1.48
CA GLU A 47 -15.86 -11.00 -1.14
C GLU A 47 -16.01 -10.24 0.19
N HIS A 48 -16.81 -9.19 0.18
CA HIS A 48 -17.17 -8.39 1.35
C HIS A 48 -18.51 -7.68 1.11
N ASP A 49 -19.22 -7.37 2.19
CA ASP A 49 -20.54 -6.72 2.09
C ASP A 49 -20.42 -5.23 1.71
N ARG A 50 -19.64 -4.46 2.48
CA ARG A 50 -19.44 -3.02 2.27
C ARG A 50 -18.22 -2.49 3.01
N ILE A 51 -17.70 -1.35 2.53
CA ILE A 51 -16.66 -0.55 3.20
C ILE A 51 -17.11 0.92 3.17
N GLU A 52 -17.13 1.54 4.34
CA GLU A 52 -17.57 2.93 4.57
C GLU A 52 -16.38 3.77 5.06
N GLY A 53 -16.43 5.10 4.87
CA GLY A 53 -15.36 6.02 5.32
C GLY A 53 -14.19 6.19 4.33
N LEU A 54 -14.26 5.61 3.13
CA LEU A 54 -13.23 5.80 2.09
C LEU A 54 -13.22 7.22 1.52
N GLU A 55 -14.29 7.99 1.71
CA GLU A 55 -14.40 9.41 1.39
C GLU A 55 -13.44 10.31 2.19
N PHE A 56 -12.87 9.80 3.30
CA PHE A 56 -11.87 10.52 4.10
C PHE A 56 -10.43 10.30 3.60
N LEU A 57 -10.24 9.57 2.50
CA LEU A 57 -8.93 9.14 1.99
C LEU A 57 -8.75 9.54 0.52
N ASP A 58 -7.65 10.22 0.22
CA ASP A 58 -7.31 10.60 -1.17
C ASP A 58 -6.46 9.54 -1.89
N LYS A 59 -5.77 8.68 -1.12
CA LYS A 59 -4.87 7.65 -1.65
C LYS A 59 -4.74 6.50 -0.67
N VAL A 60 -4.52 5.30 -1.22
CA VAL A 60 -4.10 4.12 -0.45
C VAL A 60 -2.81 3.57 -1.05
N ILE A 61 -1.86 3.18 -0.21
CA ILE A 61 -0.56 2.68 -0.64
C ILE A 61 -0.27 1.40 0.12
N ASP A 62 0.01 0.33 -0.61
CA ASP A 62 0.56 -0.90 -0.05
C ASP A 62 2.09 -0.87 -0.22
N ILE A 63 2.79 -1.18 0.87
CA ILE A 63 4.25 -1.25 0.91
C ILE A 63 4.61 -2.65 1.41
N ASP A 64 5.16 -3.44 0.50
CA ASP A 64 5.51 -4.82 0.76
C ASP A 64 7.04 -5.05 0.62
N GLN A 65 7.45 -6.31 0.63
CA GLN A 65 8.84 -6.72 0.46
C GLN A 65 9.17 -7.05 -1.00
N SER A 66 8.29 -6.70 -1.95
CA SER A 66 8.58 -6.92 -3.36
C SER A 66 9.83 -6.13 -3.76
N PRO A 67 10.68 -6.66 -4.65
CA PRO A 67 11.87 -5.96 -5.09
C PRO A 67 11.53 -4.59 -5.68
N ILE A 68 12.20 -3.56 -5.16
CA ILE A 68 12.05 -2.15 -5.54
C ILE A 68 12.23 -1.91 -7.05
N GLY A 69 13.07 -2.73 -7.68
CA GLY A 69 13.28 -2.75 -9.11
C GLY A 69 14.03 -4.02 -9.52
N ARG A 70 13.91 -4.40 -10.80
CA ARG A 70 14.55 -5.61 -11.34
C ARG A 70 15.80 -5.31 -12.18
N THR A 71 16.31 -4.08 -12.12
CA THR A 71 17.43 -3.65 -12.98
C THR A 71 18.70 -3.41 -12.16
N PRO A 72 19.90 -3.76 -12.67
CA PRO A 72 21.16 -3.43 -12.02
C PRO A 72 21.44 -1.93 -11.87
N ARG A 73 20.68 -1.08 -12.58
CA ARG A 73 20.81 0.39 -12.53
C ARG A 73 20.03 1.02 -11.37
N SER A 74 19.23 0.22 -10.67
CA SER A 74 18.45 0.67 -9.52
C SER A 74 19.25 0.48 -8.23
N ASN A 75 19.30 1.51 -7.39
CA ASN A 75 19.88 1.47 -6.06
C ASN A 75 19.09 2.43 -5.14
N PRO A 76 19.35 2.45 -3.82
CA PRO A 76 18.62 3.31 -2.91
C PRO A 76 18.65 4.81 -3.27
N ALA A 77 19.75 5.31 -3.84
CA ALA A 77 19.88 6.72 -4.21
C ALA A 77 19.06 7.06 -5.46
N THR A 78 18.96 6.15 -6.44
CA THR A 78 18.10 6.37 -7.61
C THR A 78 16.63 6.19 -7.28
N TYR A 79 16.28 5.28 -6.36
CA TYR A 79 14.89 5.05 -5.97
C TYR A 79 14.28 6.20 -5.16
N THR A 80 15.06 6.77 -4.23
CA THR A 80 14.63 7.92 -3.41
C THR A 80 14.67 9.25 -4.17
N GLY A 81 15.21 9.28 -5.40
CA GLY A 81 15.45 10.50 -6.15
C GLY A 81 16.68 11.30 -5.68
N ALA A 82 17.37 10.87 -4.63
CA ALA A 82 18.55 11.54 -4.08
C ALA A 82 19.73 11.61 -5.06
N PHE A 83 19.81 10.72 -6.06
CA PHE A 83 20.90 10.74 -7.02
C PHE A 83 20.83 11.92 -8.01
N THR A 84 19.64 12.50 -8.24
CA THR A 84 19.48 13.68 -9.10
C THR A 84 20.23 14.90 -8.55
N PRO A 85 19.97 15.39 -7.31
CA PRO A 85 20.70 16.53 -6.78
C PRO A 85 22.20 16.26 -6.63
N ILE A 86 22.62 15.02 -6.37
CA ILE A 86 24.03 14.63 -6.38
C ILE A 86 24.63 14.85 -7.77
N ARG A 87 23.95 14.41 -8.83
CA ARG A 87 24.45 14.61 -10.20
C ARG A 87 24.50 16.08 -10.57
N ASP A 88 23.46 16.85 -10.25
CA ASP A 88 23.39 18.28 -10.59
C ASP A 88 24.53 19.05 -9.91
N TRP A 89 24.85 18.71 -8.66
CA TRP A 89 26.00 19.25 -7.93
C TRP A 89 27.34 19.00 -8.63
N PHE A 90 27.53 17.80 -9.20
CA PHE A 90 28.76 17.45 -9.91
C PHE A 90 28.82 17.97 -11.35
N ALA A 91 27.67 18.27 -11.96
CA ALA A 91 27.59 18.68 -13.37
C ALA A 91 27.95 20.16 -13.60
N GLY A 92 27.73 21.02 -12.61
CA GLY A 92 28.04 22.46 -12.70
C GLY A 92 27.00 23.26 -13.47
#